data_AF-A0A8J7TG51-F1
#
_entry.id   AF-A0A8J7TG51-F1
#
_cell.length_a   1.000
_cell.length_b   1.000
_cell.length_c   1.000
_cell.angle_alpha   90.00
_cell.angle_beta   90.00
_cell.angle_gamma   90.00
#
_symmetry.space_group_name_H-M   'P 1'
#
loop_
_entity.id
_entity.type
_entity.pdbx_description
1 polymer ?
#
loop_
_entity_poly.entity_id
_entity_poly.type
_entity_poly.pdbx_seq_one_letter_code
_entity_poly.pdbx_strand_id
1 'polypeptide(L)'
;MEPTASGMFCERMLSMVNSEDVNAIIQAQRHMLDRFEKTNEMLLNFNGLSSVRLQQMSDRFQHHTRTLVEMKKDLDSIFRRIRTLKGKVAKQYPDAFSNVHESPILEDDDDEFDHIAPSTATTSATSEQSTESGASSPDIISPTASRCSEDSCQGQPDTPPSSCQRQPCSGEEDAGEQ
;
A
#
# COMPACT_ATOMS: atom_id res chain seq x y z
N MET A 1 22.04 -6.12 75.59
CA MET A 1 21.67 -7.55 75.54
C MET A 1 22.37 -8.10 74.31
N GLU A 2 23.34 -9.01 74.48
CA GLU A 2 24.08 -9.61 73.37
C GLU A 2 23.10 -10.35 72.43
N PRO A 3 23.25 -10.23 71.10
CA PRO A 3 22.38 -10.91 70.17
C PRO A 3 22.56 -12.43 70.26
N THR A 4 21.46 -13.17 70.34
CA THR A 4 21.46 -14.64 70.37
C THR A 4 22.05 -15.19 69.07
N ALA A 5 22.81 -16.28 69.13
CA ALA A 5 23.43 -16.91 67.96
C ALA A 5 22.42 -17.25 66.84
N SER A 6 21.18 -17.65 67.20
CA SER A 6 20.09 -17.87 66.25
C SER A 6 19.60 -16.57 65.58
N GLY A 7 19.59 -15.46 66.31
CA GLY A 7 19.25 -14.14 65.77
C GLY A 7 20.25 -13.69 64.69
N MET A 8 21.55 -13.86 64.97
CA MET A 8 22.62 -13.54 64.02
C MET A 8 22.55 -14.41 62.75
N PHE A 9 22.21 -15.70 62.90
CA PHE A 9 22.02 -16.61 61.76
C PHE A 9 20.83 -16.19 60.88
N CYS A 10 19.67 -15.90 61.50
CA CYS A 10 18.48 -15.45 60.78
C CYS A 10 18.73 -14.11 60.07
N GLU A 11 19.39 -13.15 60.72
CA GLU A 11 19.75 -11.86 60.12
C GLU A 11 20.67 -12.05 58.91
N ARG A 12 21.68 -12.93 59.03
CA ARG A 12 22.57 -13.27 57.91
C ARG A 12 21.75 -13.84 56.75
N MET A 13 20.88 -14.81 57.00
CA MET A 13 20.01 -15.39 55.96
C MET A 13 19.09 -14.37 55.30
N LEU A 14 18.48 -13.45 56.07
CA LEU A 14 17.62 -12.41 55.54
C LEU A 14 18.40 -11.38 54.71
N SER A 15 19.66 -11.12 55.05
CA SER A 15 20.55 -10.21 54.30
C SER A 15 21.12 -10.78 53.01
N MET A 16 21.00 -12.10 52.79
CA MET A 16 21.53 -12.75 51.58
C MET A 16 20.77 -12.36 50.31
N VAL A 17 19.54 -11.88 50.44
CA VAL A 17 18.75 -11.36 49.31
C VAL A 17 18.97 -9.87 49.22
N ASN A 18 19.63 -9.43 48.14
CA ASN A 18 19.78 -8.01 47.86
C ASN A 18 18.46 -7.43 47.34
N SER A 19 17.73 -6.74 48.22
CA SER A 19 16.47 -6.07 47.86
C SER A 19 16.63 -5.01 46.77
N GLU A 20 17.80 -4.39 46.64
CA GLU A 20 18.08 -3.40 45.59
C GLU A 20 18.11 -4.06 44.21
N ASP A 21 18.84 -5.18 44.08
CA ASP A 21 18.93 -5.95 42.84
C ASP A 21 17.55 -6.50 42.42
N VAL A 22 16.77 -7.01 43.38
CA VAL A 22 15.40 -7.48 43.12
C VAL A 22 14.52 -6.33 42.58
N ASN A 23 14.59 -5.15 43.18
CA ASN A 23 13.85 -3.98 42.70
C ASN A 23 14.35 -3.50 41.33
N ALA A 24 15.65 -3.56 41.06
CA ALA A 24 16.22 -3.23 39.76
C ALA A 24 15.71 -4.19 38.66
N ILE A 25 15.65 -5.50 38.96
CA ILE A 25 15.07 -6.51 38.05
C ILE A 25 13.59 -6.21 37.79
N ILE A 26 12.81 -5.91 38.82
CA ILE A 26 11.38 -5.58 38.67
C ILE A 26 11.20 -4.34 37.79
N GLN A 27 12.02 -3.30 37.98
CA GLN A 27 11.96 -2.10 37.15
C GLN A 27 12.34 -2.38 35.70
N ALA A 28 13.40 -3.17 35.46
CA ALA A 28 13.81 -3.56 34.12
C ALA A 28 12.71 -4.35 33.39
N GLN A 29 12.05 -5.28 34.09
CA GLN A 29 10.94 -6.06 33.54
C GLN A 29 9.73 -5.19 33.22
N ARG A 30 9.36 -4.24 34.09
CA ARG A 30 8.27 -3.29 33.84
C ARG A 30 8.55 -2.41 32.63
N HIS A 31 9.77 -1.89 32.54
CA HIS A 31 10.19 -1.09 31.38
C HIS A 31 10.16 -1.90 30.09
N MET A 32 10.61 -3.16 30.13
CA MET A 32 10.55 -4.05 28.98
C MET A 32 9.10 -4.33 28.55
N LEU A 33 8.19 -4.57 29.51
CA LEU A 33 6.77 -4.77 29.24
C LEU A 33 6.14 -3.56 28.56
N ASP A 34 6.36 -2.34 29.08
CA ASP A 34 5.86 -1.09 28.47
C ASP A 34 6.34 -0.92 27.02
N ARG A 35 7.61 -1.28 26.73
CA ARG A 35 8.12 -1.25 25.36
C ARG A 35 7.47 -2.29 24.47
N PHE A 36 7.21 -3.49 24.97
CA PHE A 36 6.50 -4.53 24.21
C PHE A 36 5.07 -4.10 23.89
N GLU A 37 4.36 -3.54 24.86
CA GLU A 37 2.99 -3.07 24.67
C GLU A 37 2.91 -1.96 23.62
N LYS A 38 3.77 -0.94 23.72
CA LYS A 38 3.85 0.15 22.73
C LYS A 38 4.18 -0.36 21.33
N THR A 39 5.14 -1.28 21.23
CA THR A 39 5.54 -1.84 19.93
C THR A 39 4.41 -2.67 19.32
N ASN A 40 3.72 -3.47 20.14
CA ASN A 40 2.56 -4.24 19.68
C ASN A 40 1.41 -3.35 19.22
N GLU A 41 1.13 -2.25 19.92
CA GLU A 41 0.11 -1.29 19.51
C GLU A 41 0.47 -0.63 18.17
N MET A 42 1.73 -0.20 18.00
CA MET A 42 2.19 0.35 16.72
C MET A 42 2.09 -0.68 15.58
N LEU A 43 2.43 -1.94 15.83
CA LEU A 43 2.32 -3.02 14.84
C LEU A 43 0.86 -3.31 14.49
N LEU A 44 -0.03 -3.32 15.47
CA LEU A 44 -1.46 -3.53 15.25
C LEU A 44 -2.05 -2.39 14.40
N ASN A 45 -1.70 -1.14 14.72
CA ASN A 45 -2.12 0.02 13.95
C ASN A 45 -1.57 -0.03 12.52
N PHE A 46 -0.28 -0.34 12.35
CA PHE A 46 0.33 -0.49 11.04
C PHE A 46 -0.35 -1.58 10.20
N ASN A 47 -0.63 -2.74 10.80
CA ASN A 47 -1.31 -3.83 10.10
C ASN A 47 -2.71 -3.41 9.65
N GLY A 48 -3.48 -2.73 10.52
CA GLY A 48 -4.79 -2.18 10.17
C GLY A 48 -4.72 -1.16 9.02
N LEU A 49 -3.82 -0.18 9.10
CA LEU A 49 -3.65 0.83 8.05
C LEU A 49 -3.20 0.21 6.72
N SER A 50 -2.25 -0.72 6.77
CA SER A 50 -1.72 -1.42 5.59
C SER A 50 -2.82 -2.26 4.92
N SER A 51 -3.61 -2.99 5.71
CA SER A 51 -4.74 -3.79 5.22
C SER A 51 -5.79 -2.92 4.52
N VAL A 52 -6.17 -1.78 5.12
CA VAL A 52 -7.12 -0.84 4.51
C VAL A 52 -6.59 -0.28 3.19
N ARG A 53 -5.32 0.14 3.14
CA ARG A 53 -4.70 0.67 1.91
C ARG A 53 -4.64 -0.38 0.81
N LEU A 54 -4.30 -1.63 1.17
CA LEU A 54 -4.26 -2.74 0.23
C LEU A 54 -5.65 -3.03 -0.33
N GLN A 55 -6.68 -3.07 0.52
CA GLN A 55 -8.06 -3.29 0.10
C GLN A 55 -8.52 -2.20 -0.89
N GLN A 56 -8.28 -0.93 -0.55
CA GLN A 56 -8.63 0.19 -1.43
C GLN A 56 -7.95 0.11 -2.80
N MET A 57 -6.66 -0.25 -2.82
CA MET A 57 -5.93 -0.41 -4.08
C MET A 57 -6.47 -1.60 -4.88
N SER A 58 -6.75 -2.72 -4.22
CA SER A 58 -7.32 -3.92 -4.85
C SER A 58 -8.68 -3.65 -5.47
N ASP A 59 -9.56 -2.94 -4.77
CA ASP A 59 -10.89 -2.58 -5.27
C ASP A 59 -10.81 -1.69 -6.53
N ARG A 60 -9.91 -0.70 -6.52
CA ARG A 60 -9.65 0.17 -7.69
C ARG A 60 -9.08 -0.61 -8.85
N PHE A 61 -8.11 -1.48 -8.59
CA PHE A 61 -7.49 -2.32 -9.61
C PHE A 61 -8.54 -3.22 -10.27
N GLN A 62 -9.34 -3.92 -9.47
CA GLN A 62 -10.43 -4.76 -9.98
C GLN A 62 -11.47 -3.95 -10.78
N HIS A 63 -11.80 -2.74 -10.33
CA HIS A 63 -12.69 -1.86 -11.07
C HIS A 63 -12.12 -1.49 -12.45
N HIS A 64 -10.85 -1.07 -12.51
CA HIS A 64 -10.19 -0.76 -13.78
C HIS A 64 -10.12 -1.98 -14.71
N THR A 65 -9.80 -3.16 -14.19
CA THR A 65 -9.81 -4.40 -14.98
C THR A 65 -11.21 -4.70 -15.53
N ARG A 66 -12.27 -4.54 -14.74
CA ARG A 66 -13.65 -4.71 -15.21
C ARG A 66 -13.99 -3.75 -16.34
N THR A 67 -13.65 -2.47 -16.19
CA THR A 67 -13.88 -1.45 -17.24
C THR A 67 -13.17 -1.82 -18.53
N LEU A 68 -11.90 -2.27 -18.47
CA LEU A 68 -11.17 -2.70 -19.68
C LEU A 68 -11.84 -3.90 -20.36
N VAL A 69 -12.34 -4.86 -19.59
CA VAL A 69 -13.08 -6.02 -20.13
C VAL A 69 -14.39 -5.59 -20.77
N GLU A 70 -15.10 -4.64 -20.19
CA GLU A 70 -16.32 -4.06 -20.77
C GLU A 70 -16.03 -3.31 -22.07
N MET A 71 -15.02 -2.45 -22.09
CA MET A 71 -14.58 -1.74 -23.30
C MET A 71 -14.18 -2.71 -24.42
N LYS A 72 -13.50 -3.81 -24.10
CA LYS A 72 -13.20 -4.87 -25.06
C LYS A 72 -14.48 -5.45 -25.66
N LYS A 73 -15.47 -5.81 -24.82
CA LYS A 73 -16.76 -6.35 -25.29
C LYS A 73 -17.50 -5.38 -26.20
N ASP A 74 -17.45 -4.09 -25.88
CA ASP A 74 -18.05 -3.04 -26.71
C ASP A 74 -17.38 -2.95 -28.07
N LEU A 75 -16.03 -2.97 -28.12
CA LEU A 75 -15.28 -3.01 -29.37
C LEU A 75 -15.59 -4.27 -30.18
N ASP A 76 -15.61 -5.44 -29.55
CA ASP A 76 -15.95 -6.71 -30.21
C ASP A 76 -17.35 -6.64 -30.85
N SER A 77 -18.31 -6.02 -30.16
CA SER A 77 -19.67 -5.78 -30.68
C SER A 77 -19.69 -4.81 -31.87
N ILE A 78 -18.96 -3.70 -31.78
CA ILE A 78 -18.83 -2.71 -32.86
C ILE A 78 -18.23 -3.34 -34.11
N PHE A 79 -17.10 -4.05 -33.99
CA PHE A 79 -16.45 -4.70 -35.12
C PHE A 79 -17.34 -5.77 -35.76
N ARG A 80 -18.03 -6.58 -34.95
CA ARG A 80 -19.01 -7.57 -35.46
C ARG A 80 -20.14 -6.91 -36.25
N ARG A 81 -20.67 -5.77 -35.77
CA ARG A 81 -21.72 -5.02 -36.46
C ARG A 81 -21.22 -4.40 -37.76
N ILE A 82 -20.00 -3.86 -37.78
CA ILE A 82 -19.35 -3.35 -38.99
C ILE A 82 -19.20 -4.47 -40.02
N ARG A 83 -18.64 -5.63 -39.65
CA ARG A 83 -18.50 -6.80 -40.54
C ARG A 83 -19.85 -7.26 -41.10
N THR A 84 -20.87 -7.32 -40.25
CA THR A 84 -22.24 -7.66 -40.66
C THR A 84 -22.78 -6.66 -41.70
N LEU A 85 -22.58 -5.37 -41.47
CA LEU A 85 -23.06 -4.32 -42.39
C LEU A 85 -22.27 -4.35 -43.71
N LYS A 86 -20.94 -4.49 -43.65
CA LYS A 86 -20.06 -4.66 -44.82
C LYS A 86 -20.54 -5.82 -45.68
N GLY A 87 -20.76 -6.98 -45.06
CA GLY A 87 -21.28 -8.18 -45.76
C GLY A 87 -22.68 -8.00 -46.35
N LYS A 88 -23.58 -7.24 -45.71
CA LYS A 88 -24.90 -6.92 -46.27
C LYS A 88 -24.80 -5.99 -47.48
N VAL A 89 -23.98 -4.93 -47.41
CA VAL A 89 -23.80 -3.98 -48.51
C VAL A 89 -23.17 -4.66 -49.72
N ALA A 90 -22.14 -5.48 -49.52
CA ALA A 90 -21.47 -6.25 -50.58
C ALA A 90 -22.45 -7.17 -51.33
N LYS A 91 -23.40 -7.80 -50.62
CA LYS A 91 -24.43 -8.66 -51.23
C LYS A 91 -25.49 -7.87 -51.99
N GLN A 92 -25.87 -6.69 -51.49
CA GLN A 92 -26.94 -5.87 -52.08
C GLN A 92 -26.47 -5.07 -53.30
N TYR A 93 -25.19 -4.65 -53.33
CA TYR A 93 -24.63 -3.79 -54.37
C TYR A 93 -23.22 -4.25 -54.78
N PRO A 94 -23.07 -5.41 -55.43
CA PRO A 94 -21.76 -6.00 -55.71
C PRO A 94 -20.85 -5.10 -56.56
N ASP A 95 -21.38 -4.52 -57.65
CA ASP A 95 -20.59 -3.69 -58.57
C ASP A 95 -20.14 -2.35 -57.96
N ALA A 96 -20.95 -1.78 -57.07
CA ALA A 96 -20.60 -0.54 -56.36
C ALA A 96 -19.58 -0.82 -55.24
N PHE A 97 -19.67 -1.99 -54.60
CA PHE A 97 -18.80 -2.39 -53.52
C PHE A 97 -17.40 -2.78 -54.02
N SER A 98 -17.28 -3.45 -55.18
CA SER A 98 -15.99 -3.83 -55.78
C SER A 98 -15.12 -2.65 -56.20
N ASN A 99 -15.72 -1.47 -56.42
CA ASN A 99 -15.02 -0.26 -56.85
C ASN A 99 -14.40 0.53 -55.68
N VAL A 100 -14.68 0.13 -54.44
CA VAL A 100 -14.07 0.74 -53.25
C VAL A 100 -12.75 0.01 -52.98
N HIS A 101 -11.63 0.69 -53.22
CA HIS A 101 -10.31 0.18 -52.85
C HIS A 101 -10.20 0.10 -51.32
N GLU A 102 -10.40 -1.08 -50.75
CA GLU A 102 -10.15 -1.33 -49.34
C GLU A 102 -8.63 -1.22 -49.12
N SER A 103 -8.20 -0.28 -48.27
CA SER A 103 -6.82 -0.26 -47.81
C SER A 103 -6.57 -1.58 -47.06
N PRO A 104 -5.39 -2.24 -47.20
CA PRO A 104 -5.19 -3.56 -46.63
C PRO A 104 -5.10 -3.44 -45.11
N ILE A 105 -6.24 -3.52 -44.44
CA ILE A 105 -6.34 -3.90 -43.04
C ILE A 105 -6.55 -5.40 -43.08
N LEU A 106 -5.49 -6.12 -42.70
CA LEU A 106 -5.42 -7.57 -42.69
C LEU A 106 -6.71 -8.14 -42.10
N GLU A 107 -7.49 -8.82 -42.93
CA GLU A 107 -8.55 -9.70 -42.48
C GLU A 107 -7.85 -10.88 -41.80
N ASP A 108 -7.62 -10.77 -40.50
CA ASP A 108 -7.19 -11.89 -39.67
C ASP A 108 -8.42 -12.75 -39.37
N ASP A 109 -8.19 -14.04 -39.47
CA ASP A 109 -9.14 -15.14 -39.52
C ASP A 109 -9.77 -15.34 -38.12
N ASP A 110 -10.86 -14.63 -37.83
CA ASP A 110 -11.48 -14.54 -36.50
C ASP A 110 -12.42 -15.73 -36.15
N ASP A 111 -12.33 -16.88 -36.84
CA ASP A 111 -13.13 -18.07 -36.51
C ASP A 111 -12.45 -19.02 -35.48
N GLU A 112 -11.27 -18.68 -34.93
CA GLU A 112 -10.56 -19.52 -33.94
C GLU A 112 -10.11 -18.77 -32.67
N PHE A 113 -11.07 -18.23 -31.89
CA PHE A 113 -10.79 -17.69 -30.56
C PHE A 113 -11.68 -18.29 -29.46
N ASP A 114 -12.06 -19.57 -29.59
CA ASP A 114 -12.92 -20.27 -28.61
C ASP A 114 -12.15 -21.19 -27.63
N HIS A 115 -10.81 -21.20 -27.63
CA HIS A 115 -10.03 -22.06 -26.74
C HIS A 115 -8.82 -21.37 -26.09
N ILE A 116 -9.05 -20.41 -25.20
CA ILE A 116 -8.07 -20.14 -24.14
C ILE A 116 -8.40 -21.06 -22.97
N ALA A 117 -7.72 -22.20 -22.92
CA ALA A 117 -7.66 -23.06 -21.76
C ALA A 117 -7.14 -22.28 -20.53
N PRO A 118 -7.59 -22.60 -19.30
CA PRO A 118 -7.12 -21.90 -18.11
C PRO A 118 -5.67 -22.31 -17.84
N SER A 119 -4.70 -21.45 -18.18
CA SER A 119 -3.31 -21.65 -17.79
C SER A 119 -3.18 -21.59 -16.27
N THR A 120 -2.92 -22.74 -15.68
CA THR A 120 -2.40 -22.93 -14.34
C THR A 120 -1.13 -22.10 -14.14
N ALA A 121 -1.07 -21.39 -13.00
CA ALA A 121 0.06 -20.60 -12.56
C ALA A 121 1.35 -21.44 -12.47
N THR A 122 2.35 -21.11 -13.30
CA THR A 122 3.72 -21.58 -13.14
C THR A 122 4.44 -20.62 -12.19
N THR A 123 4.69 -21.07 -10.97
CA THR A 123 5.60 -20.44 -10.00
C THR A 123 7.04 -20.58 -10.49
N SER A 124 7.67 -19.47 -10.86
CA SER A 124 9.10 -19.44 -11.20
C SER A 124 9.95 -19.63 -9.95
N ALA A 125 10.74 -20.69 -9.96
CA ALA A 125 11.79 -20.99 -9.00
C ALA A 125 12.94 -19.98 -9.13
N THR A 126 13.37 -19.42 -7.99
CA THR A 126 14.59 -18.61 -7.88
C THR A 126 15.80 -19.55 -7.91
N SER A 127 16.61 -19.42 -8.97
CA SER A 127 17.90 -20.09 -9.11
C SER A 127 18.95 -19.31 -8.32
N GLU A 128 19.54 -19.97 -7.33
CA GLU A 128 20.64 -19.46 -6.53
C GLU A 128 21.95 -19.67 -7.31
N GLN A 129 22.66 -18.59 -7.64
CA GLN A 129 24.07 -18.70 -8.00
C GLN A 129 24.86 -17.54 -7.39
N SER A 130 25.64 -17.90 -6.38
CA SER A 130 26.66 -17.08 -5.74
C SER A 130 27.77 -16.69 -6.71
N THR A 131 28.19 -15.42 -6.66
CA THR A 131 29.58 -15.01 -6.88
C THR A 131 29.94 -13.86 -5.93
N GLU A 132 30.58 -14.25 -4.83
CA GLU A 132 31.80 -13.67 -4.25
C GLU A 132 32.28 -12.25 -4.66
N SER A 133 32.50 -11.45 -3.60
CA SER A 133 33.55 -10.43 -3.38
C SER A 133 33.36 -8.96 -3.80
N GLY A 134 33.42 -8.07 -2.80
CA GLY A 134 33.77 -6.65 -2.96
C GLY A 134 33.23 -5.76 -1.84
N ALA A 135 34.06 -5.44 -0.86
CA ALA A 135 33.73 -4.68 0.34
C ALA A 135 33.17 -3.25 0.10
N SER A 136 32.14 -2.88 0.87
CA SER A 136 32.01 -1.54 1.46
C SER A 136 31.02 -1.57 2.64
N SER A 137 31.42 -0.94 3.74
CA SER A 137 30.77 -0.90 5.05
C SER A 137 29.31 -0.40 5.06
N PRO A 138 28.48 -0.74 6.07
CA PRO A 138 27.20 -0.08 6.27
C PRO A 138 27.40 1.15 7.16
N ASP A 139 27.26 2.34 6.58
CA ASP A 139 27.24 3.58 7.34
C ASP A 139 25.83 3.92 7.82
N ILE A 140 25.81 4.54 8.98
CA ILE A 140 24.68 4.75 9.88
C ILE A 140 23.68 5.76 9.29
N ILE A 141 22.40 5.44 9.49
CA ILE A 141 21.21 6.29 9.53
C ILE A 141 21.53 7.80 9.57
N SER A 142 21.13 8.53 8.52
CA SER A 142 20.83 9.97 8.64
C SER A 142 19.72 10.38 7.68
N PRO A 143 18.61 10.94 8.19
CA PRO A 143 17.52 11.44 7.37
C PRO A 143 17.82 12.89 6.96
N THR A 144 17.88 13.16 5.66
CA THR A 144 17.84 14.54 5.17
C THR A 144 16.75 14.69 4.12
N ALA A 145 15.88 15.65 4.41
CA ALA A 145 14.79 16.08 3.56
C ALA A 145 15.31 16.45 2.17
N SER A 146 14.77 15.83 1.13
CA SER A 146 14.99 16.26 -0.25
C SER A 146 13.67 16.22 -1.02
N ARG A 147 13.03 17.39 -0.99
CA ARG A 147 12.23 18.05 -2.03
C ARG A 147 11.65 17.15 -3.14
N CYS A 148 10.32 17.05 -3.13
CA CYS A 148 9.53 16.73 -4.31
C CYS A 148 9.82 17.76 -5.42
N SER A 149 10.17 17.26 -6.60
CA SER A 149 10.13 18.01 -7.85
C SER A 149 8.86 17.59 -8.57
N GLU A 150 7.91 18.52 -8.70
CA GLU A 150 6.80 18.41 -9.64
C GLU A 150 7.15 19.14 -10.95
N ASP A 151 6.64 18.56 -12.03
CA ASP A 151 6.92 18.83 -13.44
C ASP A 151 6.28 20.13 -13.96
N SER A 152 6.79 20.60 -15.10
CA SER A 152 6.53 21.88 -15.75
C SER A 152 5.11 22.02 -16.34
N CYS A 153 4.52 23.21 -16.29
CA CYS A 153 4.19 24.05 -17.48
C CYS A 153 3.12 25.14 -17.21
N GLN A 154 3.52 26.39 -17.53
CA GLN A 154 2.76 27.52 -18.11
C GLN A 154 1.58 28.20 -17.37
N GLY A 155 1.78 29.51 -17.09
CA GLY A 155 0.73 30.51 -16.95
C GLY A 155 1.14 31.70 -16.05
N GLN A 156 1.62 32.80 -16.65
CA GLN A 156 1.97 34.05 -15.95
C GLN A 156 0.85 35.12 -16.17
N PRO A 157 0.90 36.32 -15.57
CA PRO A 157 0.37 36.72 -14.25
C PRO A 157 -0.77 37.77 -14.35
N ASP A 158 -1.49 38.07 -13.25
CA ASP A 158 -1.93 39.45 -12.92
C ASP A 158 -2.49 39.62 -11.48
N THR A 159 -1.72 40.35 -10.64
CA THR A 159 -2.05 41.38 -9.60
C THR A 159 -3.17 41.22 -8.50
N PRO A 160 -3.07 41.94 -7.34
CA PRO A 160 -3.36 41.41 -5.98
C PRO A 160 -4.43 42.22 -5.16
N PRO A 161 -4.40 42.24 -3.81
CA PRO A 161 -5.15 41.40 -2.88
C PRO A 161 -6.33 42.12 -2.19
N SER A 162 -7.31 41.39 -1.65
CA SER A 162 -8.22 41.94 -0.64
C SER A 162 -8.19 41.09 0.63
N SER A 163 -7.84 41.79 1.71
CA SER A 163 -7.88 41.36 3.08
C SER A 163 -9.31 41.24 3.58
N CYS A 164 -9.62 40.17 4.31
CA CYS A 164 -10.64 40.23 5.35
C CYS A 164 -10.23 39.29 6.48
N GLN A 165 -9.68 39.92 7.53
CA GLN A 165 -9.63 39.39 8.88
C GLN A 165 -11.04 38.98 9.34
N ARG A 166 -11.15 37.85 10.04
CA ARG A 166 -11.81 37.77 11.36
C ARG A 166 -11.67 36.39 11.99
N GLN A 167 -10.83 36.33 13.02
CA GLN A 167 -11.06 35.60 14.28
C GLN A 167 -11.18 36.69 15.37
N PRO A 168 -11.54 36.42 16.65
CA PRO A 168 -12.03 35.20 17.29
C PRO A 168 -13.26 35.44 18.20
N CYS A 169 -13.82 34.41 18.85
CA CYS A 169 -14.44 34.55 20.17
C CYS A 169 -14.41 33.23 20.95
N SER A 170 -13.99 33.38 22.19
CA SER A 170 -13.73 32.44 23.29
C SER A 170 -14.95 32.24 24.22
N GLY A 171 -14.83 31.29 25.16
CA GLY A 171 -15.70 31.09 26.35
C GLY A 171 -15.98 29.60 26.55
N GLU A 172 -15.21 28.81 27.30
CA GLU A 172 -14.98 28.78 28.77
C GLU A 172 -16.22 28.49 29.64
N GLU A 173 -16.09 27.41 30.41
CA GLU A 173 -16.69 27.04 31.71
C GLU A 173 -18.20 26.73 31.83
N ASP A 174 -18.51 25.49 32.23
CA ASP A 174 -19.42 25.27 33.36
C ASP A 174 -19.02 23.99 34.13
N ALA A 175 -18.77 24.17 35.42
CA ALA A 175 -18.57 23.14 36.42
C ALA A 175 -19.88 23.02 37.21
N GLY A 176 -20.39 21.79 37.36
CA GLY A 176 -21.57 21.53 38.16
C GLY A 176 -21.45 20.19 38.88
N GLU A 177 -20.96 20.26 40.11
CA GLU A 177 -21.02 19.18 41.11
C GLU A 177 -22.46 18.71 41.34
N GLN A 178 -22.63 17.39 41.48
CA GLN A 178 -23.58 16.71 42.36
C GLN A 178 -23.09 15.28 42.62
#